data_AF-W6Y0Y3-F1
#
_entry.id   AF-W6Y0Y3-F1
#
_cell.length_a   1.000
_cell.length_b   1.000
_cell.length_c   1.000
_cell.angle_alpha   90.00
_cell.angle_beta   90.00
_cell.angle_gamma   90.00
#
_symmetry.space_group_name_H-M   'P 1'
#
loop_
_entity.id
_entity.type
_entity.pdbx_description
1 polymer ?
#
loop_
_entity_poly.entity_id
_entity_poly.type
_entity_poly.pdbx_seq_one_letter_code
_entity_poly.pdbx_strand_id
1 'polypeptide(L)'
;MAKLTDLPNEVLESIYHALGSIDDVHHLIRTCKITARVTCQRKVYLGIMRSIIHHSPQHRHDYQLNKMLAVHAPNWSDMAICDVLARYQGLRILEDIWLSRQLEEEDYLSVSDAEDHQEFSEGFFTLVTRADELNEGQLQRRHPKDKHTCSYTSMNPDQRARFYAAVVRIWLANEVRWALTNFDSAKNLLEPCKIAITYLEDEPLIDRLDECAVFTFMYHHLLPRNIKFLADRDSSKLPFTFESDFRRNNAHCCKLLQICLTAGQAYFQPPDLIDLAVRWRLGRRPPYPAITMPESSEEWRHPQSTDSPPLTDLCDKDTALRLLRVCLRHVARIVQSSIQDDAHPMARLRNVTQLLQLSPRHGLLNISDWAMAYLVDRVMCEFERDKSPEEDLRDMKSIFQVEWKDVQWEIWWWANNDDKARMKMTRWFQRIGLPR
;
A
#
# COMPACT_ATOMS: atom_id res chain seq x y z
N MET A 1 -42.02 18.42 20.65
CA MET A 1 -40.69 18.31 20.00
C MET A 1 -40.88 17.58 18.68
N ALA A 2 -40.42 18.17 17.57
CA ALA A 2 -40.49 17.50 16.27
C ALA A 2 -39.55 16.27 16.28
N LYS A 3 -40.01 15.13 15.76
CA LYS A 3 -39.18 13.94 15.61
C LYS A 3 -38.72 13.83 14.15
N LEU A 4 -37.50 13.32 13.93
CA LEU A 4 -36.97 13.06 12.58
C LEU A 4 -37.93 12.17 11.77
N THR A 5 -38.60 11.22 12.45
CA THR A 5 -39.58 10.30 11.84
C THR A 5 -40.85 10.95 11.33
N ASP A 6 -41.12 12.20 11.73
CA ASP A 6 -42.34 12.93 11.35
C ASP A 6 -42.09 13.78 10.08
N LEU A 7 -40.86 13.79 9.56
CA LEU A 7 -40.51 14.53 8.34
C LEU A 7 -40.99 13.80 7.07
N PRO A 8 -41.38 14.55 6.03
CA PRO A 8 -41.63 13.97 4.70
C PRO A 8 -40.40 13.24 4.13
N ASN A 9 -40.63 12.24 3.28
CA ASN A 9 -39.55 11.43 2.70
C ASN A 9 -38.55 12.29 1.90
N GLU A 10 -39.01 13.34 1.25
CA GLU A 10 -38.21 14.27 0.44
C GLU A 10 -37.21 15.05 1.33
N VAL A 11 -37.65 15.42 2.54
CA VAL A 11 -36.80 16.09 3.52
C VAL A 11 -35.79 15.10 4.10
N LEU A 12 -36.22 13.86 4.37
CA LEU A 12 -35.30 12.81 4.82
C LEU A 12 -34.24 12.46 3.77
N GLU A 13 -34.63 12.35 2.49
CA GLU A 13 -33.71 12.17 1.37
C GLU A 13 -32.72 13.34 1.28
N SER A 14 -33.18 14.58 1.44
CA SER A 14 -32.31 15.76 1.46
C SER A 14 -31.30 15.71 2.63
N ILE A 15 -31.73 15.22 3.81
CA ILE A 15 -30.83 15.00 4.95
C ILE A 15 -29.78 13.94 4.61
N TYR A 16 -30.18 12.82 4.00
CA TYR A 16 -29.25 11.77 3.55
C TYR A 16 -28.19 12.31 2.57
N HIS A 17 -28.59 13.16 1.62
CA HIS A 17 -27.68 13.80 0.68
C HIS A 17 -26.67 14.75 1.35
N ALA A 18 -27.01 15.29 2.52
CA ALA A 18 -26.14 16.18 3.29
C ALA A 18 -25.24 15.45 4.30
N LEU A 19 -25.31 14.12 4.41
CA LEU A 19 -24.42 13.36 5.29
C LEU A 19 -22.99 13.34 4.72
N GLY A 20 -22.00 13.34 5.61
CA GLY A 20 -20.58 13.46 5.25
C GLY A 20 -19.88 12.14 4.93
N SER A 21 -20.54 10.99 5.12
CA SER A 21 -19.92 9.69 4.89
C SER A 21 -20.92 8.57 4.57
N ILE A 22 -20.43 7.52 3.92
CA ILE A 22 -21.17 6.27 3.68
C ILE A 22 -21.57 5.63 5.02
N ASP A 23 -20.70 5.72 6.03
CA ASP A 23 -20.96 5.19 7.37
C ASP A 23 -22.16 5.87 8.05
N ASP A 24 -22.27 7.19 7.94
CA ASP A 24 -23.39 7.94 8.51
C ASP A 24 -24.72 7.54 7.86
N VAL A 25 -24.74 7.32 6.54
CA VAL A 25 -25.93 6.81 5.85
C VAL A 25 -26.30 5.44 6.38
N HIS A 26 -25.36 4.51 6.40
CA HIS A 26 -25.63 3.15 6.87
C HIS A 26 -26.03 3.12 8.34
N HIS A 27 -25.45 3.99 9.17
CA HIS A 27 -25.86 4.17 10.55
C HIS A 27 -27.31 4.65 10.63
N LEU A 28 -27.66 5.73 9.93
CA LEU A 28 -29.01 6.31 9.93
C LEU A 28 -30.06 5.32 9.40
N ILE A 29 -29.74 4.55 8.35
CA ILE A 29 -30.59 3.45 7.84
C ILE A 29 -30.88 2.42 8.95
N ARG A 30 -29.88 2.07 9.78
CA ARG A 30 -30.03 1.07 10.84
C ARG A 30 -30.80 1.57 12.07
N THR A 31 -30.94 2.89 12.25
CA THR A 31 -31.58 3.45 13.46
C THR A 31 -33.09 3.18 13.54
N CYS A 32 -33.85 3.25 12.43
CA CYS A 32 -35.28 2.98 12.45
C CYS A 32 -35.86 2.57 11.08
N LYS A 33 -37.05 1.95 11.08
CA LYS A 33 -37.71 1.48 9.84
C LYS A 33 -38.10 2.61 8.89
N ILE A 34 -38.42 3.81 9.41
CA ILE A 34 -38.85 4.95 8.60
C ILE A 34 -37.68 5.49 7.78
N THR A 35 -36.52 5.72 8.42
CA THR A 35 -35.30 6.16 7.73
C THR A 35 -34.82 5.10 6.73
N ALA A 36 -34.87 3.81 7.09
CA ALA A 36 -34.56 2.72 6.16
C ALA A 36 -35.48 2.69 4.91
N ARG A 37 -36.76 3.04 5.06
CA ARG A 37 -37.74 3.03 3.96
C ARG A 37 -37.39 4.02 2.85
N VAL A 38 -36.81 5.16 3.20
CA VAL A 38 -36.34 6.18 2.23
C VAL A 38 -35.33 5.57 1.26
N THR A 39 -34.43 4.74 1.79
CA THR A 39 -33.35 4.10 1.00
C THR A 39 -33.74 2.75 0.38
N CYS A 40 -34.97 2.27 0.57
CA CYS A 40 -35.41 0.99 -0.01
C CYS A 40 -35.45 1.03 -1.55
N GLN A 41 -35.63 2.21 -2.15
CA GLN A 41 -35.58 2.36 -3.59
C GLN A 41 -34.13 2.45 -4.06
N ARG A 42 -33.69 1.50 -4.88
CA ARG A 42 -32.31 1.44 -5.41
C ARG A 42 -31.85 2.76 -6.02
N LYS A 43 -32.71 3.42 -6.81
CA LYS A 43 -32.39 4.69 -7.46
C LYS A 43 -32.10 5.81 -6.44
N VAL A 44 -32.89 5.90 -5.38
CA VAL A 44 -32.71 6.87 -4.29
C VAL A 44 -31.42 6.58 -3.52
N TYR A 45 -31.19 5.32 -3.13
CA TYR A 45 -29.96 4.92 -2.44
C TYR A 45 -28.70 5.25 -3.25
N LEU A 46 -28.69 4.92 -4.54
CA LEU A 46 -27.55 5.24 -5.41
C LEU A 46 -27.43 6.75 -5.68
N GLY A 47 -28.53 7.49 -5.67
CA GLY A 47 -28.53 8.96 -5.68
C GLY A 47 -27.81 9.54 -4.47
N ILE A 48 -28.18 9.09 -3.26
CA ILE A 48 -27.56 9.48 -1.99
C ILE A 48 -26.06 9.14 -2.01
N MET A 49 -25.71 7.89 -2.34
CA MET A 49 -24.31 7.46 -2.36
C MET A 49 -23.47 8.23 -3.38
N ARG A 50 -24.00 8.48 -4.59
CA ARG A 50 -23.33 9.32 -5.59
C ARG A 50 -23.03 10.71 -5.06
N SER A 51 -23.99 11.32 -4.37
CA SER A 51 -23.83 12.64 -3.77
C SER A 51 -22.75 12.64 -2.71
N ILE A 52 -22.75 11.68 -1.78
CA ILE A 52 -21.74 11.58 -0.73
C ILE A 52 -20.35 11.36 -1.33
N ILE A 53 -20.23 10.40 -2.24
CA ILE A 53 -18.94 10.06 -2.85
C ILE A 53 -18.39 11.26 -3.65
N HIS A 54 -19.25 12.08 -4.27
CA HIS A 54 -18.81 13.27 -4.98
C HIS A 54 -18.30 14.40 -4.07
N HIS A 55 -18.90 14.58 -2.89
CA HIS A 55 -18.59 15.71 -1.99
C HIS A 55 -17.62 15.35 -0.86
N SER A 56 -17.39 14.07 -0.58
CA SER A 56 -16.55 13.65 0.54
C SER A 56 -15.08 13.53 0.11
N PRO A 57 -14.14 14.17 0.83
CA PRO A 57 -12.74 14.25 0.42
C PRO A 57 -12.06 12.87 0.33
N GLN A 58 -12.45 11.90 1.17
CA GLN A 58 -11.86 10.57 1.16
C GLN A 58 -12.11 9.76 -0.12
N HIS A 59 -13.07 10.20 -0.94
CA HIS A 59 -13.42 9.55 -2.19
C HIS A 59 -12.88 10.28 -3.43
N ARG A 60 -12.12 11.38 -3.27
CA ARG A 60 -11.59 12.16 -4.41
C ARG A 60 -10.80 11.30 -5.41
N HIS A 61 -10.06 10.33 -4.89
CA HIS A 61 -9.21 9.42 -5.68
C HIS A 61 -10.00 8.24 -6.26
N ASP A 62 -11.18 7.91 -5.71
CA ASP A 62 -12.04 6.85 -6.24
C ASP A 62 -12.52 7.17 -7.66
N TYR A 63 -12.75 8.45 -7.95
CA TYR A 63 -13.13 8.92 -9.28
C TYR A 63 -12.05 8.60 -10.32
N GLN A 64 -10.80 8.92 -9.99
CA GLN A 64 -9.66 8.74 -10.88
C GLN A 64 -9.34 7.26 -11.06
N LEU A 65 -9.36 6.51 -9.96
CA LEU A 65 -9.19 5.06 -9.98
C LEU A 65 -10.25 4.38 -10.84
N ASN A 66 -11.54 4.73 -10.65
CA ASN A 66 -12.61 4.18 -11.47
C ASN A 66 -12.49 4.56 -12.94
N LYS A 67 -12.11 5.80 -13.26
CA LYS A 67 -11.90 6.25 -14.65
C LYS A 67 -10.80 5.45 -15.34
N MET A 68 -9.73 5.12 -14.62
CA MET A 68 -8.62 4.35 -15.14
C MET A 68 -8.94 2.85 -15.24
N LEU A 69 -9.70 2.29 -14.30
CA LEU A 69 -10.17 0.90 -14.37
C LEU A 69 -11.24 0.70 -15.46
N ALA A 70 -12.13 1.69 -15.64
CA ALA A 70 -13.19 1.67 -16.64
C ALA A 70 -12.71 2.34 -17.93
N VAL A 71 -11.89 1.63 -18.71
CA VAL A 71 -11.26 2.09 -19.96
C VAL A 71 -12.23 2.73 -20.99
N HIS A 72 -13.56 2.62 -20.83
CA HIS A 72 -14.55 3.09 -21.81
C HIS A 72 -15.86 3.73 -21.28
N ALA A 73 -15.99 4.09 -20.00
CA ALA A 73 -17.24 4.68 -19.50
C ALA A 73 -17.11 6.21 -19.26
N PRO A 74 -17.66 7.07 -20.15
CA PRO A 74 -17.53 8.52 -20.01
C PRO A 74 -18.31 9.13 -18.85
N ASN A 75 -19.27 8.40 -18.25
CA ASN A 75 -20.14 8.88 -17.18
C ASN A 75 -20.14 7.95 -15.96
N TRP A 76 -20.34 8.52 -14.77
CA TRP A 76 -20.50 7.78 -13.51
C TRP A 76 -21.77 6.93 -13.51
N SER A 77 -21.63 5.68 -13.96
CA SER A 77 -22.69 4.69 -13.95
C SER A 77 -23.03 4.28 -12.52
N ASP A 78 -24.24 3.74 -12.34
CA ASP A 78 -24.64 3.09 -11.07
C ASP A 78 -23.67 1.96 -10.67
N MET A 79 -23.00 1.33 -11.65
CA MET A 79 -21.97 0.32 -11.38
C MET A 79 -20.72 0.93 -10.77
N ALA A 80 -20.25 2.08 -11.27
CA ALA A 80 -19.10 2.77 -10.66
C ALA A 80 -19.36 3.15 -9.19
N ILE A 81 -20.60 3.52 -8.85
CA ILE A 81 -21.01 3.74 -7.45
C ILE A 81 -20.90 2.44 -6.65
N CYS A 82 -21.46 1.35 -7.16
CA CYS A 82 -21.36 0.05 -6.51
C CYS A 82 -19.90 -0.39 -6.30
N ASP A 83 -19.02 -0.11 -7.25
CA ASP A 83 -17.59 -0.44 -7.15
C ASP A 83 -16.91 0.34 -6.03
N VAL A 84 -17.20 1.65 -5.88
CA VAL A 84 -16.71 2.44 -4.73
C VAL A 84 -17.26 1.91 -3.41
N LEU A 85 -18.55 1.57 -3.34
CA LEU A 85 -19.14 1.01 -2.13
C LEU A 85 -18.51 -0.34 -1.75
N ALA A 86 -18.30 -1.20 -2.74
CA ALA A 86 -17.64 -2.49 -2.56
C ALA A 86 -16.19 -2.32 -2.09
N ARG A 87 -15.46 -1.37 -2.69
CA ARG A 87 -14.09 -0.99 -2.28
C ARG A 87 -14.06 -0.47 -0.85
N TYR A 88 -14.91 0.51 -0.52
CA TYR A 88 -14.99 1.11 0.81
C TYR A 88 -15.30 0.10 1.92
N GLN A 89 -16.15 -0.91 1.65
CA GLN A 89 -16.41 -1.98 2.59
C GLN A 89 -15.29 -3.03 2.62
N GLY A 90 -14.80 -3.45 1.44
CA GLY A 90 -13.79 -4.50 1.32
C GLY A 90 -12.44 -4.13 1.91
N LEU A 91 -12.03 -2.86 1.77
CA LEU A 91 -10.74 -2.38 2.28
C LEU A 91 -10.71 -2.22 3.82
N ARG A 92 -11.84 -2.33 4.52
CA ARG A 92 -11.87 -2.32 6.00
C ARG A 92 -11.06 -3.44 6.62
N ILE A 93 -10.85 -4.53 5.90
CA ILE A 93 -10.01 -5.63 6.37
C ILE A 93 -8.57 -5.13 6.62
N LEU A 94 -8.07 -4.15 5.85
CA LEU A 94 -6.76 -3.55 6.09
C LEU A 94 -6.76 -2.69 7.35
N GLU A 95 -7.84 -1.96 7.64
CA GLU A 95 -8.02 -1.23 8.91
C GLU A 95 -8.01 -2.22 10.08
N ASP A 96 -8.75 -3.33 9.99
CA ASP A 96 -8.78 -4.36 11.04
C ASP A 96 -7.41 -5.02 11.26
N ILE A 97 -6.69 -5.33 10.19
CA ILE A 97 -5.34 -5.89 10.29
C ILE A 97 -4.37 -4.86 10.87
N TRP A 98 -4.45 -3.60 10.43
CA TRP A 98 -3.69 -2.50 11.02
C TRP A 98 -3.98 -2.45 12.50
N LEU A 99 -5.24 -2.37 12.94
CA LEU A 99 -5.59 -2.26 14.36
C LEU A 99 -5.30 -3.51 15.22
N SER A 100 -4.88 -4.64 14.63
CA SER A 100 -4.76 -5.92 15.34
C SER A 100 -3.70 -5.97 16.46
N ARG A 101 -2.56 -5.28 16.28
CA ARG A 101 -1.47 -5.18 17.27
C ARG A 101 -0.55 -3.98 16.99
N GLN A 102 0.23 -3.54 17.95
CA GLN A 102 1.29 -2.55 17.70
C GLN A 102 2.40 -3.16 16.82
N LEU A 103 2.82 -2.41 15.81
CA LEU A 103 3.94 -2.76 14.95
C LEU A 103 5.20 -2.05 15.46
N GLU A 104 6.31 -2.77 15.48
CA GLU A 104 7.66 -2.32 15.86
C GLU A 104 8.56 -2.32 14.60
N GLU A 105 9.80 -1.83 14.72
CA GLU A 105 10.73 -1.77 13.57
C GLU A 105 10.95 -3.14 12.94
N GLU A 106 11.05 -4.20 13.76
CA GLU A 106 11.25 -5.58 13.33
C GLU A 106 10.02 -6.19 12.62
N ASP A 107 8.90 -5.47 12.61
CA ASP A 107 7.70 -5.84 11.86
C ASP A 107 7.70 -5.31 10.43
N TYR A 108 8.78 -4.68 9.99
CA TYR A 108 8.94 -4.18 8.63
C TYR A 108 10.18 -4.79 7.97
N LEU A 109 10.07 -5.04 6.67
CA LEU A 109 11.17 -5.46 5.81
C LEU A 109 11.06 -4.72 4.48
N SER A 110 11.90 -3.70 4.29
CA SER A 110 12.08 -3.09 2.96
C SER A 110 13.07 -3.88 2.11
N VAL A 111 12.95 -3.75 0.79
CA VAL A 111 13.89 -4.35 -0.17
C VAL A 111 15.30 -3.76 -0.07
N SER A 112 15.42 -2.56 0.50
CA SER A 112 16.66 -1.77 0.57
C SER A 112 17.24 -1.61 1.97
N ASP A 113 16.66 -2.22 3.01
CA ASP A 113 17.08 -1.97 4.41
C ASP A 113 18.34 -2.75 4.83
N ALA A 114 18.71 -3.80 4.09
CA ALA A 114 19.82 -4.67 4.44
C ALA A 114 21.05 -4.47 3.54
N GLU A 115 22.23 -4.45 4.13
CA GLU A 115 23.51 -4.35 3.41
C GLU A 115 23.91 -5.69 2.78
N ASP A 116 23.54 -6.79 3.43
CA ASP A 116 23.86 -8.14 2.98
C ASP A 116 22.72 -9.16 3.13
N HIS A 117 22.93 -10.31 2.51
CA HIS A 117 21.94 -11.38 2.42
C HIS A 117 21.66 -12.08 3.74
N GLN A 118 22.60 -12.05 4.70
CA GLN A 118 22.39 -12.62 6.01
C GLN A 118 21.44 -11.72 6.80
N GLU A 119 21.73 -10.42 6.90
CA GLU A 119 20.88 -9.42 7.55
C GLU A 119 19.45 -9.45 6.96
N PHE A 120 19.33 -9.47 5.62
CA PHE A 120 18.02 -9.54 4.96
C PHE A 120 17.24 -10.82 5.30
N SER A 121 17.93 -11.97 5.33
CA SER A 121 17.31 -13.25 5.69
C SER A 121 16.87 -13.25 7.16
N GLU A 122 17.69 -12.72 8.07
CA GLU A 122 17.38 -12.61 9.50
C GLU A 122 16.19 -11.69 9.75
N GLY A 123 16.13 -10.53 9.06
CA GLY A 123 14.98 -9.63 9.09
C GLY A 123 13.69 -10.31 8.61
N PHE A 124 13.75 -11.03 7.49
CA PHE A 124 12.62 -11.80 6.98
C PHE A 124 12.15 -12.89 7.96
N PHE A 125 13.07 -13.66 8.54
CA PHE A 125 12.71 -14.69 9.52
C PHE A 125 12.15 -14.09 10.81
N THR A 126 12.69 -12.96 11.27
CA THR A 126 12.19 -12.23 12.44
C THR A 126 10.76 -11.77 12.22
N LEU A 127 10.48 -11.11 11.09
CA LEU A 127 9.13 -10.67 10.71
C LEU A 127 8.12 -11.84 10.72
N VAL A 128 8.47 -12.95 10.08
CA VAL A 128 7.58 -14.11 9.99
C VAL A 128 7.40 -14.79 11.35
N THR A 129 8.47 -14.91 12.14
CA THR A 129 8.40 -15.51 13.49
C THR A 129 7.49 -14.68 14.39
N ARG A 130 7.62 -13.35 14.40
CA ARG A 130 6.74 -12.46 15.16
C ARG A 130 5.28 -12.56 14.71
N ALA A 131 5.04 -12.70 13.40
CA ALA A 131 3.70 -12.96 12.89
C ALA A 131 3.10 -14.28 13.41
N ASP A 132 3.94 -15.30 13.61
CA ASP A 132 3.55 -16.60 14.14
C ASP A 132 3.27 -16.52 15.65
N GLU A 133 4.17 -15.89 16.41
CA GLU A 133 4.04 -15.62 17.83
C GLU A 133 2.74 -14.84 18.16
N LEU A 134 2.37 -13.85 17.36
CA LEU A 134 1.09 -13.14 17.51
C LEU A 134 -0.11 -14.08 17.36
N ASN A 135 -0.06 -14.99 16.37
CA ASN A 135 -1.17 -15.91 16.12
C ASN A 135 -1.30 -16.97 17.21
N GLU A 136 -0.17 -17.38 17.79
CA GLU A 136 -0.09 -18.30 18.92
C GLU A 136 -0.43 -17.62 20.26
N GLY A 137 -0.60 -16.29 20.26
CA GLY A 137 -0.91 -15.50 21.46
C GLY A 137 0.29 -15.23 22.35
N GLN A 138 1.50 -15.46 21.85
CA GLN A 138 2.75 -15.13 22.54
C GLN A 138 3.02 -13.62 22.52
N LEU A 139 2.76 -12.97 21.38
CA LEU A 139 2.73 -11.51 21.30
C LEU A 139 1.34 -10.99 21.68
N GLN A 140 1.33 -9.95 22.51
CA GLN A 140 0.09 -9.32 22.92
C GLN A 140 -0.55 -8.59 21.73
N ARG A 141 -1.86 -8.81 21.56
CA ARG A 141 -2.68 -7.88 20.78
C ARG A 141 -2.68 -6.53 21.48
N ARG A 142 -3.08 -5.47 20.76
CA ARG A 142 -3.23 -4.13 21.36
C ARG A 142 -3.96 -4.25 22.69
N HIS A 143 -3.30 -3.88 23.78
CA HIS A 143 -3.90 -3.95 25.10
C HIS A 143 -4.13 -2.54 25.61
N PRO A 144 -5.34 -2.18 26.12
CA PRO A 144 -5.62 -0.86 26.66
C PRO A 144 -4.75 -0.43 27.85
N LYS A 145 -3.82 -1.27 28.31
CA LYS A 145 -2.89 -0.96 29.40
C LYS A 145 -1.51 -0.56 28.89
N ASP A 146 -1.22 -0.76 27.60
CA ASP A 146 0.05 -0.31 27.06
C ASP A 146 0.02 1.21 26.95
N LYS A 147 1.09 1.85 27.43
CA LYS A 147 1.20 3.30 27.53
C LYS A 147 0.90 4.01 26.21
N HIS A 148 1.21 3.36 25.09
CA HIS A 148 1.04 3.89 23.74
C HIS A 148 -0.32 3.56 23.11
N THR A 149 -1.09 2.59 23.61
CA THR A 149 -2.34 2.12 22.95
C THR A 149 -3.60 2.27 23.80
N CYS A 150 -3.47 2.66 25.09
CA CYS A 150 -4.58 2.84 26.03
C CYS A 150 -5.77 3.66 25.48
N SER A 151 -5.50 4.62 24.60
CA SER A 151 -6.51 5.54 24.04
C SER A 151 -6.87 5.25 22.58
N TYR A 152 -6.25 4.24 21.95
CA TYR A 152 -6.19 4.10 20.49
C TYR A 152 -6.58 2.69 20.04
N THR A 153 -7.75 2.22 20.46
CA THR A 153 -8.24 0.87 20.10
C THR A 153 -9.01 0.82 18.79
N SER A 154 -9.43 1.98 18.26
CA SER A 154 -10.20 2.11 17.02
C SER A 154 -9.91 3.44 16.33
N MET A 155 -10.12 3.49 15.01
CA MET A 155 -10.16 4.76 14.28
C MET A 155 -11.50 5.46 14.48
N ASN A 156 -11.47 6.76 14.72
CA ASN A 156 -12.65 7.60 14.61
C ASN A 156 -13.03 7.79 13.10
N PRO A 157 -14.20 8.37 12.78
CA PRO A 157 -14.63 8.52 11.39
C PRO A 157 -13.65 9.29 10.49
N ASP A 158 -12.99 10.33 11.01
CA ASP A 158 -12.01 11.13 10.27
C ASP A 158 -10.72 10.32 9.98
N GLN A 159 -10.19 9.64 11.00
CA GLN A 159 -9.04 8.75 10.85
C GLN A 159 -9.31 7.63 9.86
N ARG A 160 -10.51 7.03 9.88
CA ARG A 160 -10.92 6.02 8.89
C ARG A 160 -10.98 6.61 7.49
N ALA A 161 -11.55 7.80 7.35
CA ALA A 161 -11.66 8.48 6.07
C ALA A 161 -10.27 8.74 5.47
N ARG A 162 -9.33 9.23 6.29
CA ARG A 162 -7.92 9.43 5.88
C ARG A 162 -7.20 8.13 5.54
N PHE A 163 -7.33 7.09 6.38
CA PHE A 163 -6.75 5.77 6.10
C PHE A 163 -7.26 5.21 4.77
N TYR A 164 -8.57 5.26 4.53
CA TYR A 164 -9.17 4.84 3.26
C TYR A 164 -8.64 5.67 2.08
N ALA A 165 -8.59 7.00 2.21
CA ALA A 165 -8.08 7.88 1.16
C ALA A 165 -6.63 7.56 0.78
N ALA A 166 -5.78 7.31 1.77
CA ALA A 166 -4.39 6.92 1.57
C ALA A 166 -4.28 5.54 0.87
N VAL A 167 -5.08 4.54 1.29
CA VAL A 167 -5.10 3.22 0.61
C VAL A 167 -5.52 3.35 -0.86
N VAL A 168 -6.59 4.10 -1.14
CA VAL A 168 -7.08 4.29 -2.52
C VAL A 168 -6.06 5.05 -3.37
N ARG A 169 -5.35 6.02 -2.79
CA ARG A 169 -4.32 6.73 -3.53
C ARG A 169 -3.11 5.85 -3.86
N ILE A 170 -2.63 5.07 -2.90
CA ILE A 170 -1.56 4.09 -3.15
C ILE A 170 -2.01 3.07 -4.20
N TRP A 171 -3.27 2.65 -4.19
CA TRP A 171 -3.84 1.82 -5.25
C TRP A 171 -3.77 2.51 -6.61
N LEU A 172 -4.29 3.73 -6.74
CA LEU A 172 -4.24 4.50 -7.98
C LEU A 172 -2.81 4.64 -8.53
N ALA A 173 -1.86 4.96 -7.66
CA ALA A 173 -0.43 5.02 -8.00
C ALA A 173 0.07 3.67 -8.54
N ASN A 174 -0.23 2.57 -7.85
CA ASN A 174 0.20 1.23 -8.27
C ASN A 174 -0.44 0.75 -9.55
N GLU A 175 -1.68 1.12 -9.84
CA GLU A 175 -2.32 0.81 -11.12
C GLU A 175 -1.67 1.55 -12.29
N VAL A 176 -1.34 2.84 -12.12
CA VAL A 176 -0.59 3.57 -13.15
C VAL A 176 0.77 2.94 -13.36
N ARG A 177 1.49 2.61 -12.28
CA ARG A 177 2.77 1.90 -12.35
C ARG A 177 2.61 0.54 -13.03
N TRP A 178 1.59 -0.23 -12.68
CA TRP A 178 1.28 -1.53 -13.29
C TRP A 178 1.03 -1.38 -14.79
N ALA A 179 0.18 -0.44 -15.19
CA ALA A 179 -0.15 -0.22 -16.59
C ALA A 179 1.08 0.24 -17.39
N LEU A 180 1.90 1.14 -16.84
CA LEU A 180 3.17 1.55 -17.44
C LEU A 180 4.20 0.42 -17.53
N THR A 181 4.20 -0.53 -16.59
CA THR A 181 5.12 -1.68 -16.59
C THR A 181 4.77 -2.68 -17.69
N ASN A 182 3.49 -2.81 -18.00
CA ASN A 182 2.98 -3.89 -18.83
C ASN A 182 2.60 -3.47 -20.26
N PHE A 183 2.25 -2.21 -20.48
CA PHE A 183 1.78 -1.72 -21.77
C PHE A 183 2.69 -0.62 -22.34
N ASP A 184 3.68 -1.00 -23.14
CA ASP A 184 4.59 -0.05 -23.80
C ASP A 184 3.83 0.96 -24.68
N SER A 185 2.78 0.53 -25.37
CA SER A 185 1.93 1.39 -26.20
C SER A 185 1.07 2.37 -25.40
N ALA A 186 0.83 2.09 -24.11
CA ALA A 186 0.01 2.94 -23.26
C ALA A 186 0.81 4.08 -22.62
N LYS A 187 2.15 4.11 -22.75
CA LYS A 187 3.00 5.17 -22.18
C LYS A 187 2.52 6.57 -22.56
N ASN A 188 2.21 6.79 -23.84
CA ASN A 188 1.71 8.09 -24.31
C ASN A 188 0.33 8.47 -23.77
N LEU A 189 -0.50 7.49 -23.40
CA LEU A 189 -1.85 7.71 -22.83
C LEU A 189 -1.82 7.86 -21.31
N LEU A 190 -0.85 7.22 -20.64
CA LEU A 190 -0.73 7.16 -19.19
C LEU A 190 0.21 8.21 -18.62
N GLU A 191 1.13 8.78 -19.41
CA GLU A 191 1.96 9.89 -18.94
C GLU A 191 1.12 11.09 -18.47
N PRO A 192 0.03 11.49 -19.15
CA PRO A 192 -0.89 12.50 -18.63
C PRO A 192 -1.56 12.08 -17.30
N CYS A 193 -1.82 10.78 -17.09
CA CYS A 193 -2.35 10.29 -15.81
C CYS A 193 -1.30 10.33 -14.71
N LYS A 194 -0.04 10.00 -15.01
CA LYS A 194 1.09 10.14 -14.08
C LYS A 194 1.30 11.60 -13.71
N ILE A 195 1.30 12.50 -14.68
CA ILE A 195 1.31 13.96 -14.48
C ILE A 195 0.11 14.35 -13.61
N ALA A 196 -1.11 13.94 -13.94
CA ALA A 196 -2.26 14.25 -13.12
C ALA A 196 -2.07 13.80 -11.65
N ILE A 197 -1.61 12.57 -11.40
CA ILE A 197 -1.32 12.08 -10.04
C ILE A 197 -0.29 12.95 -9.31
N THR A 198 0.76 13.37 -10.00
CA THR A 198 1.85 14.18 -9.42
C THR A 198 1.47 15.65 -9.22
N TYR A 199 0.62 16.20 -10.09
CA TYR A 199 0.20 17.61 -10.11
C TYR A 199 -1.19 17.85 -9.52
N LEU A 200 -1.86 16.80 -9.02
CA LEU A 200 -3.11 16.94 -8.27
C LEU A 200 -2.84 17.64 -6.93
N GLU A 201 -3.04 18.95 -7.00
CA GLU A 201 -3.30 19.94 -5.94
C GLU A 201 -2.33 19.98 -4.74
N ASP A 202 -2.28 21.15 -4.09
CA ASP A 202 -1.57 21.40 -2.84
C ASP A 202 -2.09 20.50 -1.73
N GLU A 203 -1.57 19.29 -1.67
CA GLU A 203 -1.97 18.35 -0.65
C GLU A 203 -1.31 18.67 0.68
N PRO A 204 -2.07 18.56 1.78
CA PRO A 204 -1.51 18.78 3.09
C PRO A 204 -0.45 17.71 3.39
N LEU A 205 0.56 18.09 4.17
CA LEU A 205 1.65 17.21 4.60
C LEU A 205 1.11 15.94 5.26
N ILE A 206 0.01 16.07 6.00
CA ILE A 206 -0.65 14.93 6.65
C ILE A 206 -1.04 13.82 5.67
N ASP A 207 -1.57 14.15 4.49
CA ASP A 207 -1.98 13.16 3.49
C ASP A 207 -0.74 12.40 2.96
N ARG A 208 0.40 13.08 2.83
CA ARG A 208 1.66 12.46 2.41
C ARG A 208 2.24 11.51 3.46
N LEU A 209 2.15 11.88 4.73
CA LEU A 209 2.57 11.02 5.83
C LEU A 209 1.66 9.78 5.92
N ASP A 210 0.36 9.98 5.72
CA ASP A 210 -0.66 8.93 5.68
C ASP A 210 -0.37 7.92 4.54
N GLU A 211 0.00 8.41 3.35
CA GLU A 211 0.46 7.59 2.22
C GLU A 211 1.72 6.78 2.55
N CYS A 212 2.75 7.39 3.14
CA CYS A 212 3.95 6.69 3.60
C CYS A 212 3.60 5.56 4.56
N ALA A 213 2.79 5.85 5.58
CA ALA A 213 2.43 4.88 6.61
C ALA A 213 1.66 3.69 6.03
N VAL A 214 0.68 3.97 5.17
CA VAL A 214 -0.11 2.94 4.47
C VAL A 214 0.74 2.12 3.52
N PHE A 215 1.65 2.74 2.76
CA PHE A 215 2.57 2.04 1.88
C PHE A 215 3.48 1.09 2.65
N THR A 216 4.15 1.59 3.71
CA THR A 216 5.04 0.77 4.55
C THR A 216 4.29 -0.38 5.20
N PHE A 217 3.07 -0.16 5.68
CA PHE A 217 2.24 -1.26 6.19
C PHE A 217 1.87 -2.29 5.12
N MET A 218 1.42 -1.86 3.94
CA MET A 218 1.00 -2.80 2.91
C MET A 218 2.20 -3.58 2.34
N TYR A 219 3.31 -2.92 2.08
CA TYR A 219 4.39 -3.47 1.26
C TYR A 219 5.67 -3.82 2.01
N HIS A 220 5.89 -3.27 3.20
CA HIS A 220 7.01 -3.66 4.07
C HIS A 220 6.57 -4.51 5.25
N HIS A 221 5.29 -4.49 5.63
CA HIS A 221 4.74 -5.39 6.65
C HIS A 221 3.91 -6.52 6.04
N LEU A 222 2.75 -6.23 5.44
CA LEU A 222 1.80 -7.26 5.01
C LEU A 222 2.33 -8.14 3.89
N LEU A 223 2.91 -7.55 2.85
CA LEU A 223 3.43 -8.30 1.73
C LEU A 223 4.51 -9.33 2.16
N PRO A 224 5.67 -8.94 2.73
CA PRO A 224 6.71 -9.88 3.09
C PRO A 224 6.26 -10.90 4.14
N ARG A 225 5.40 -10.50 5.09
CA ARG A 225 4.83 -11.42 6.08
C ARG A 225 4.07 -12.58 5.44
N ASN A 226 3.28 -12.31 4.40
CA ASN A 226 2.39 -13.30 3.79
C ASN A 226 2.95 -13.90 2.48
N ILE A 227 4.11 -13.44 2.01
CA ILE A 227 4.71 -13.85 0.72
C ILE A 227 5.08 -15.33 0.66
N LYS A 228 5.26 -16.00 1.81
CA LYS A 228 5.52 -17.46 1.86
C LYS A 228 4.47 -18.29 1.13
N PHE A 229 3.25 -17.79 0.97
CA PHE A 229 2.21 -18.44 0.17
C PHE A 229 2.56 -18.55 -1.33
N LEU A 230 3.45 -17.68 -1.81
CA LEU A 230 3.98 -17.65 -3.16
C LEU A 230 5.37 -18.29 -3.28
N ALA A 231 5.94 -18.77 -2.17
CA ALA A 231 7.18 -19.53 -2.22
C ALA A 231 6.96 -20.91 -2.86
N ASP A 232 8.03 -21.45 -3.43
CA ASP A 232 8.10 -22.80 -4.02
C ASP A 232 7.06 -23.05 -5.12
N ARG A 233 6.56 -21.97 -5.75
CA ARG A 233 5.70 -22.05 -6.93
C ARG A 233 6.55 -22.30 -8.18
N ASP A 234 5.89 -22.76 -9.22
CA ASP A 234 6.49 -23.03 -10.52
C ASP A 234 7.35 -21.83 -11.01
N SER A 235 8.55 -22.10 -11.53
CA SER A 235 9.45 -21.11 -12.15
C SER A 235 8.81 -20.31 -13.29
N SER A 236 7.71 -20.80 -13.88
CA SER A 236 6.89 -20.01 -14.82
C SER A 236 6.15 -18.83 -14.16
N LYS A 237 6.13 -18.76 -12.83
CA LYS A 237 5.49 -17.69 -12.03
C LYS A 237 6.47 -16.61 -11.60
N LEU A 238 7.72 -16.64 -12.07
CA LEU A 238 8.66 -15.54 -11.83
C LEU A 238 8.06 -14.22 -12.37
N PRO A 239 8.34 -13.06 -11.75
CA PRO A 239 9.14 -12.87 -10.54
C PRO A 239 8.38 -13.12 -9.21
N PHE A 240 7.12 -13.61 -9.21
CA PHE A 240 6.33 -13.86 -7.98
C PHE A 240 6.50 -15.27 -7.41
N THR A 241 7.73 -15.78 -7.43
CA THR A 241 8.08 -17.02 -6.74
C THR A 241 9.53 -16.98 -6.31
N PHE A 242 9.85 -17.69 -5.23
CA PHE A 242 11.19 -17.84 -4.68
C PHE A 242 11.28 -19.16 -3.91
N GLU A 243 12.49 -19.65 -3.67
CA GLU A 243 12.74 -20.85 -2.87
C GLU A 243 12.63 -20.53 -1.37
N SER A 244 11.85 -21.30 -0.62
CA SER A 244 11.68 -21.12 0.82
C SER A 244 12.80 -21.73 1.65
N ASP A 245 13.59 -22.66 1.09
CA ASP A 245 14.76 -23.24 1.75
C ASP A 245 16.05 -22.41 1.52
N PHE A 246 16.22 -21.38 2.36
CA PHE A 246 17.41 -20.53 2.37
C PHE A 246 18.72 -21.28 2.70
N ARG A 247 18.67 -22.55 3.15
CA ARG A 247 19.87 -23.34 3.45
C ARG A 247 20.60 -23.80 2.20
N ARG A 248 19.90 -23.96 1.07
CA ARG A 248 20.49 -24.42 -0.20
C ARG A 248 21.44 -23.38 -0.78
N ASN A 249 20.99 -22.14 -0.83
CA ASN A 249 21.74 -21.00 -1.33
C ASN A 249 21.14 -19.69 -0.82
N ASN A 250 21.51 -19.31 0.42
CA ASN A 250 20.95 -18.14 1.10
C ASN A 250 21.02 -16.87 0.23
N ALA A 251 22.20 -16.58 -0.33
CA ALA A 251 22.41 -15.41 -1.18
C ALA A 251 21.49 -15.39 -2.42
N HIS A 252 21.28 -16.52 -3.09
CA HIS A 252 20.40 -16.57 -4.26
C HIS A 252 18.92 -16.45 -3.86
N CYS A 253 18.50 -17.13 -2.79
CA CYS A 253 17.12 -17.06 -2.28
C CYS A 253 16.76 -15.64 -1.85
N CYS A 254 17.66 -14.93 -1.15
CA CYS A 254 17.46 -13.53 -0.78
C CYS A 254 17.29 -12.62 -2.00
N LYS A 255 18.05 -12.84 -3.09
CA LYS A 255 17.89 -12.07 -4.34
C LYS A 255 16.50 -12.30 -4.95
N LEU A 256 16.07 -13.55 -5.04
CA LEU A 256 14.74 -13.87 -5.58
C LEU A 256 13.64 -13.29 -4.70
N LEU A 257 13.80 -13.35 -3.37
CA LEU A 257 12.88 -12.70 -2.44
C LEU A 257 12.84 -11.18 -2.64
N GLN A 258 13.98 -10.49 -2.74
CA GLN A 258 14.03 -9.05 -3.04
C GLN A 258 13.31 -8.70 -4.34
N ILE A 259 13.52 -9.48 -5.41
CA ILE A 259 12.83 -9.30 -6.69
C ILE A 259 11.33 -9.55 -6.52
N CYS A 260 10.94 -10.61 -5.82
CA CYS A 260 9.55 -10.94 -5.57
C CYS A 260 8.83 -9.84 -4.78
N LEU A 261 9.48 -9.23 -3.78
CA LEU A 261 8.93 -8.10 -3.04
C LEU A 261 8.83 -6.83 -3.89
N THR A 262 9.87 -6.53 -4.68
CA THR A 262 9.87 -5.39 -5.62
C THR A 262 8.77 -5.53 -6.67
N ALA A 263 8.58 -6.73 -7.19
CA ALA A 263 7.46 -7.05 -8.07
C ALA A 263 6.14 -6.94 -7.32
N GLY A 264 6.02 -7.52 -6.12
CA GLY A 264 4.79 -7.47 -5.33
C GLY A 264 4.31 -6.05 -5.07
N GLN A 265 5.24 -5.12 -4.82
CA GLN A 265 4.95 -3.69 -4.72
C GLN A 265 4.25 -3.15 -5.98
N ALA A 266 4.76 -3.49 -7.17
CA ALA A 266 4.29 -2.94 -8.43
C ALA A 266 3.01 -3.58 -8.97
N TYR A 267 2.73 -4.83 -8.59
CA TYR A 267 1.66 -5.62 -9.19
C TYR A 267 0.54 -6.00 -8.23
N PHE A 268 0.78 -6.08 -6.92
CA PHE A 268 -0.29 -6.38 -5.97
C PHE A 268 -0.99 -5.12 -5.52
N GLN A 269 -2.29 -5.08 -5.81
CA GLN A 269 -3.17 -4.02 -5.34
C GLN A 269 -3.64 -4.35 -3.92
N PRO A 270 -4.22 -3.37 -3.19
CA PRO A 270 -4.69 -3.64 -1.83
C PRO A 270 -5.62 -4.86 -1.70
N PRO A 271 -6.56 -5.14 -2.63
CA PRO A 271 -7.35 -6.38 -2.60
C PRO A 271 -6.50 -7.66 -2.71
N ASP A 272 -5.42 -7.66 -3.49
CA ASP A 272 -4.51 -8.82 -3.61
C ASP A 272 -3.78 -9.09 -2.29
N LEU A 273 -3.40 -8.03 -1.56
CA LEU A 273 -2.74 -8.17 -0.26
C LEU A 273 -3.71 -8.69 0.81
N ILE A 274 -4.96 -8.26 0.78
CA ILE A 274 -6.03 -8.82 1.63
C ILE A 274 -6.20 -10.31 1.32
N ASP A 275 -6.35 -10.66 0.04
CA ASP A 275 -6.50 -12.05 -0.39
C ASP A 275 -5.31 -12.90 0.03
N LEU A 276 -4.08 -12.41 -0.15
CA LEU A 276 -2.84 -13.06 0.30
C LEU A 276 -2.85 -13.29 1.82
N ALA A 277 -3.21 -12.29 2.62
CA ALA A 277 -3.28 -12.39 4.08
C ALA A 277 -4.37 -13.38 4.55
N VAL A 278 -5.54 -13.37 3.90
CA VAL A 278 -6.63 -14.30 4.19
C VAL A 278 -6.22 -15.73 3.85
N ARG A 279 -5.64 -15.97 2.67
CA ARG A 279 -5.17 -17.29 2.24
C ARG A 279 -4.08 -17.82 3.14
N TRP A 280 -3.12 -16.97 3.49
CA TRP A 280 -2.07 -17.32 4.45
C TRP A 280 -2.69 -17.77 5.78
N ARG A 281 -3.64 -17.00 6.33
CA ARG A 281 -4.32 -17.34 7.59
C ARG A 281 -5.11 -18.65 7.51
N LEU A 282 -5.80 -18.91 6.40
CA LEU A 282 -6.60 -20.12 6.20
C LEU A 282 -5.73 -21.36 5.95
N GLY A 283 -4.63 -21.21 5.20
CA GLY A 283 -3.72 -22.31 4.86
C GLY A 283 -2.95 -22.89 6.05
N ARG A 284 -2.90 -22.21 7.19
CA ARG A 284 -2.19 -22.67 8.40
C ARG A 284 -2.99 -23.62 9.30
N ARG A 285 -4.26 -23.88 9.01
CA ARG A 285 -5.11 -24.70 9.89
C ARG A 285 -5.45 -26.04 9.22
N PRO A 286 -4.88 -27.17 9.66
CA PRO A 286 -5.45 -28.47 9.31
C PRO A 286 -6.93 -28.51 9.77
N PRO A 287 -7.87 -29.06 9.00
CA PRO A 287 -7.69 -29.85 7.77
C PRO A 287 -7.88 -29.05 6.46
N TYR A 288 -7.76 -27.72 6.46
CA TYR A 288 -8.08 -26.94 5.25
C TYR A 288 -7.10 -27.24 4.11
N PRO A 289 -7.61 -27.41 2.88
CA PRO A 289 -6.77 -27.67 1.71
C PRO A 289 -5.86 -26.47 1.42
N ALA A 290 -4.72 -26.74 0.78
CA ALA A 290 -3.89 -25.68 0.22
C ALA A 290 -4.74 -24.85 -0.76
N ILE A 291 -4.97 -23.60 -0.40
CA ILE A 291 -5.71 -22.69 -1.26
C ILE A 291 -4.82 -22.35 -2.47
N THR A 292 -5.33 -22.48 -3.69
CA THR A 292 -4.66 -22.03 -4.93
C THR A 292 -5.22 -20.68 -5.35
N MET A 293 -4.43 -19.87 -6.03
CA MET A 293 -4.95 -18.61 -6.54
C MET A 293 -6.04 -18.84 -7.60
N PRO A 294 -7.03 -17.92 -7.71
CA PRO A 294 -7.97 -17.95 -8.82
C PRO A 294 -7.22 -17.77 -10.15
N GLU A 295 -7.63 -18.50 -11.20
CA GLU A 295 -7.01 -18.42 -12.53
C GLU A 295 -7.00 -16.98 -13.07
N SER A 296 -8.08 -16.23 -12.85
CA SER A 296 -8.17 -14.82 -13.26
C SER A 296 -7.09 -13.97 -12.58
N SER A 297 -6.88 -14.13 -11.26
CA SER A 297 -5.82 -13.44 -10.55
C SER A 297 -4.43 -13.81 -11.08
N GLU A 298 -4.23 -15.07 -11.49
CA GLU A 298 -2.97 -15.50 -12.11
C GLU A 298 -2.74 -14.86 -13.50
N GLU A 299 -3.78 -14.78 -14.32
CA GLU A 299 -3.72 -14.21 -15.67
C GLU A 299 -3.38 -12.71 -15.64
N TRP A 300 -4.06 -11.94 -14.78
CA TRP A 300 -3.91 -10.47 -14.75
C TRP A 300 -2.62 -9.99 -14.05
N ARG A 301 -1.98 -10.83 -13.23
CA ARG A 301 -0.69 -10.51 -12.58
C ARG A 301 0.49 -10.53 -13.55
N HIS A 302 0.39 -11.24 -14.67
CA HIS A 302 1.47 -11.42 -15.64
C HIS A 302 1.00 -11.20 -17.08
N PRO A 303 0.74 -9.96 -17.52
CA PRO A 303 0.40 -9.74 -18.93
C PRO A 303 1.58 -10.03 -19.88
N GLN A 304 2.78 -10.32 -19.36
CA GLN A 304 3.92 -10.81 -20.13
C GLN A 304 4.36 -12.17 -19.60
N SER A 305 4.27 -13.19 -20.46
CA SER A 305 4.81 -14.52 -20.20
C SER A 305 6.29 -14.41 -19.84
N THR A 306 6.67 -14.95 -18.69
CA THR A 306 8.08 -15.25 -18.46
C THR A 306 8.35 -16.52 -19.26
N ASP A 307 9.15 -16.45 -20.32
CA ASP A 307 9.59 -17.62 -21.10
C ASP A 307 10.46 -18.61 -20.27
N SER A 308 10.35 -18.56 -18.94
CA SER A 308 10.91 -19.47 -17.97
C SER A 308 10.24 -20.84 -18.12
N PRO A 309 11.01 -21.92 -18.33
CA PRO A 309 10.46 -23.26 -18.37
C PRO A 309 9.76 -23.58 -17.04
N PRO A 310 8.64 -24.31 -17.05
CA PRO A 310 7.99 -24.70 -15.81
C PRO A 310 8.83 -25.71 -15.02
N LEU A 311 8.59 -25.80 -13.71
CA LEU A 311 9.20 -26.78 -12.79
C LEU A 311 10.74 -26.79 -12.77
N THR A 312 11.37 -25.65 -13.07
CA THR A 312 12.82 -25.50 -12.97
C THR A 312 13.22 -25.25 -11.52
N ASP A 313 14.19 -26.01 -11.02
CA ASP A 313 14.79 -25.74 -9.70
C ASP A 313 15.41 -24.34 -9.69
N LEU A 314 14.87 -23.46 -8.84
CA LEU A 314 15.32 -22.08 -8.72
C LEU A 314 16.77 -21.98 -8.22
N CYS A 315 17.26 -23.01 -7.51
CA CYS A 315 18.62 -23.04 -6.97
C CYS A 315 19.63 -23.82 -7.84
N ASP A 316 19.21 -24.39 -8.97
CA ASP A 316 20.13 -25.09 -9.87
C ASP A 316 21.16 -24.11 -10.44
N LYS A 317 22.44 -24.45 -10.37
CA LYS A 317 23.54 -23.53 -10.70
C LYS A 317 23.54 -23.13 -12.18
N ASP A 318 23.12 -24.03 -13.05
CA ASP A 318 23.14 -23.81 -14.50
C ASP A 318 21.93 -22.97 -14.96
N THR A 319 20.79 -23.09 -14.28
CA THR A 319 19.57 -22.33 -14.59
C THR A 319 19.42 -21.03 -13.79
N ALA A 320 19.94 -20.95 -12.57
CA ALA A 320 19.75 -19.81 -11.66
C ALA A 320 20.15 -18.47 -12.30
N LEU A 321 21.26 -18.44 -13.06
CA LEU A 321 21.68 -17.23 -13.75
C LEU A 321 20.69 -16.81 -14.85
N ARG A 322 20.10 -17.78 -15.56
CA ARG A 322 19.10 -17.52 -16.59
C ARG A 322 17.82 -16.97 -15.98
N LEU A 323 17.32 -17.61 -14.92
CA LEU A 323 16.11 -17.19 -14.20
C LEU A 323 16.29 -15.80 -13.57
N LEU A 324 17.46 -15.54 -12.97
CA LEU A 324 17.79 -14.22 -12.43
C LEU A 324 17.78 -13.13 -13.51
N ARG A 325 18.30 -13.42 -14.71
CA ARG A 325 18.25 -12.45 -15.83
C ARG A 325 16.81 -12.15 -16.27
N VAL A 326 15.92 -13.14 -16.28
CA VAL A 326 14.50 -12.91 -16.56
C VAL A 326 13.91 -11.97 -15.51
N CYS A 327 14.14 -12.26 -14.23
CA CYS A 327 13.68 -11.44 -13.12
C CYS A 327 14.23 -10.00 -13.19
N LEU A 328 15.52 -9.83 -13.47
CA LEU A 328 16.15 -8.51 -13.57
C LEU A 328 15.60 -7.68 -14.73
N ARG A 329 15.20 -8.30 -15.85
CA ARG A 329 14.50 -7.59 -16.93
C ARG A 329 13.14 -7.07 -16.48
N HIS A 330 12.40 -7.85 -15.71
CA HIS A 330 11.13 -7.41 -15.12
C HIS A 330 11.35 -6.26 -14.13
N VAL A 331 12.32 -6.39 -13.22
CA VAL A 331 12.65 -5.31 -12.26
C VAL A 331 13.10 -4.04 -13.00
N ALA A 332 13.89 -4.16 -14.06
CA ALA A 332 14.27 -3.01 -14.88
C ALA A 332 13.05 -2.29 -15.47
N ARG A 333 12.02 -3.03 -15.93
CA ARG A 333 10.75 -2.43 -16.39
C ARG A 333 10.01 -1.73 -15.26
N ILE A 334 9.88 -2.37 -14.10
CA ILE A 334 9.25 -1.76 -12.92
C ILE A 334 9.93 -0.44 -12.54
N VAL A 335 11.27 -0.43 -12.51
CA VAL A 335 12.07 0.77 -12.18
C VAL A 335 11.86 1.87 -13.21
N GLN A 336 11.79 1.52 -14.51
CA GLN A 336 11.50 2.48 -15.57
C GLN A 336 10.09 3.08 -15.43
N SER A 337 9.13 2.28 -14.98
CA SER A 337 7.73 2.65 -14.78
C SER A 337 7.43 3.29 -13.41
N SER A 338 8.47 3.65 -12.64
CA SER A 338 8.31 4.38 -11.38
C SER A 338 7.71 5.77 -11.59
N ILE A 339 6.83 6.17 -10.66
CA ILE A 339 6.10 7.45 -10.66
C ILE A 339 7.03 8.63 -10.36
N GLN A 340 8.19 8.39 -9.74
CA GLN A 340 9.12 9.45 -9.37
C GLN A 340 9.44 10.37 -10.56
N ASP A 341 9.29 11.68 -10.33
CA ASP A 341 9.48 12.70 -11.35
C ASP A 341 10.96 12.83 -11.76
N ASP A 342 11.17 13.21 -13.01
CA ASP A 342 12.43 13.17 -13.77
C ASP A 342 13.52 14.16 -13.31
N ALA A 343 13.73 14.36 -12.01
CA ALA A 343 14.85 15.18 -11.53
C ALA A 343 16.21 14.54 -11.91
N HIS A 344 16.29 13.20 -11.99
CA HIS A 344 17.54 12.48 -12.30
C HIS A 344 17.36 11.26 -13.22
N PRO A 345 16.92 11.44 -14.49
CA PRO A 345 16.75 10.33 -15.45
C PRO A 345 18.06 9.54 -15.66
N MET A 346 19.21 10.21 -15.55
CA MET A 346 20.53 9.59 -15.65
C MET A 346 20.85 8.65 -14.48
N ALA A 347 20.41 8.96 -13.26
CA ALA A 347 20.59 8.06 -12.12
C ALA A 347 19.77 6.78 -12.30
N ARG A 348 18.53 6.90 -12.81
CA ARG A 348 17.67 5.75 -13.13
C ARG A 348 18.30 4.88 -14.22
N LEU A 349 18.78 5.47 -15.31
CA LEU A 349 19.43 4.73 -16.39
C LEU A 349 20.71 4.02 -15.93
N ARG A 350 21.51 4.68 -15.08
CA ARG A 350 22.70 4.10 -14.46
C ARG A 350 22.34 2.91 -13.58
N ASN A 351 21.30 3.03 -12.75
CA ASN A 351 20.88 1.96 -11.85
C ASN A 351 20.31 0.75 -12.61
N VAL A 352 19.52 0.97 -13.67
CA VAL A 352 19.07 -0.12 -14.56
C VAL A 352 20.25 -0.80 -15.24
N THR A 353 21.21 -0.02 -15.73
CA THR A 353 22.41 -0.57 -16.37
C THR A 353 23.25 -1.37 -15.37
N GLN A 354 23.41 -0.87 -14.14
CA GLN A 354 24.08 -1.57 -13.05
C GLN A 354 23.37 -2.87 -12.70
N LEU A 355 22.03 -2.87 -12.55
CA LEU A 355 21.25 -4.08 -12.29
C LEU A 355 21.49 -5.17 -13.35
N LEU A 356 21.66 -4.78 -14.62
CA LEU A 356 21.94 -5.71 -15.72
C LEU A 356 23.42 -6.13 -15.81
N GLN A 357 24.34 -5.34 -15.24
CA GLN A 357 25.79 -5.60 -15.25
C GLN A 357 26.32 -6.26 -13.97
N LEU A 358 25.50 -6.37 -12.91
CA LEU A 358 25.91 -6.93 -11.63
C LEU A 358 26.45 -8.35 -11.79
N SER A 359 27.66 -8.57 -11.25
CA SER A 359 28.24 -9.90 -11.12
C SER A 359 27.35 -10.74 -10.19
N PRO A 360 26.85 -11.91 -10.63
CA PRO A 360 25.92 -12.74 -9.84
C PRO A 360 26.47 -13.20 -8.49
N ARG A 361 27.79 -13.09 -8.28
CA ARG A 361 28.53 -13.92 -7.32
C ARG A 361 28.59 -13.38 -5.88
N HIS A 362 28.37 -12.09 -5.61
CA HIS A 362 28.54 -11.57 -4.24
C HIS A 362 27.55 -10.45 -3.92
N GLY A 363 26.83 -10.58 -2.80
CA GLY A 363 25.92 -9.55 -2.26
C GLY A 363 24.47 -9.63 -2.73
N LEU A 364 23.59 -8.88 -2.06
CA LEU A 364 22.20 -8.64 -2.47
C LEU A 364 22.12 -7.87 -3.79
N LEU A 365 20.92 -7.79 -4.37
CA LEU A 365 20.70 -6.80 -5.42
C LEU A 365 20.58 -5.44 -4.75
N ASN A 366 21.37 -4.47 -5.20
CA ASN A 366 21.23 -3.07 -4.76
C ASN A 366 19.99 -2.44 -5.43
N ILE A 367 18.81 -2.95 -5.06
CA ILE A 367 17.51 -2.45 -5.53
C ILE A 367 17.04 -1.41 -4.51
N SER A 368 16.98 -0.15 -4.95
CA SER A 368 16.35 0.90 -4.14
C SER A 368 14.83 0.73 -4.13
N ASP A 369 14.20 0.99 -2.98
CA ASP A 369 12.74 1.11 -2.90
C ASP A 369 12.29 2.46 -3.46
N TRP A 370 12.13 2.53 -4.78
CA TRP A 370 11.77 3.76 -5.49
C TRP A 370 10.39 4.30 -5.11
N ALA A 371 9.46 3.42 -4.73
CA ALA A 371 8.13 3.83 -4.34
C ALA A 371 8.17 4.52 -2.97
N MET A 372 8.84 3.92 -1.98
CA MET A 372 9.02 4.57 -0.68
C MET A 372 9.87 5.85 -0.81
N ALA A 373 10.94 5.81 -1.60
CA ALA A 373 11.77 6.99 -1.83
C ALA A 373 10.98 8.16 -2.42
N TYR A 374 10.08 7.89 -3.37
CA TYR A 374 9.16 8.88 -3.92
C TYR A 374 8.21 9.45 -2.86
N LEU A 375 7.58 8.59 -2.05
CA LEU A 375 6.66 9.05 -1.01
C LEU A 375 7.36 9.92 0.04
N VAL A 376 8.56 9.52 0.48
CA VAL A 376 9.38 10.32 1.40
C VAL A 376 9.77 11.66 0.79
N ASP A 377 10.16 11.67 -0.49
CA ASP A 377 10.49 12.91 -1.22
C ASP A 377 9.29 13.87 -1.23
N ARG A 378 8.07 13.36 -1.49
CA ARG A 378 6.84 14.17 -1.43
C ARG A 378 6.57 14.72 -0.04
N VAL A 379 6.78 13.93 1.02
CA VAL A 379 6.68 14.43 2.40
C VAL A 379 7.66 15.59 2.63
N MET A 380 8.91 15.47 2.17
CA MET A 380 9.91 16.52 2.33
C MET A 380 9.52 17.78 1.57
N CYS A 381 9.09 17.65 0.30
CA CYS A 381 8.63 18.79 -0.49
C CYS A 381 7.47 19.54 0.18
N GLU A 382 6.46 18.83 0.69
CA GLU A 382 5.32 19.48 1.36
C GLU A 382 5.70 20.09 2.72
N PHE A 383 6.66 19.50 3.43
CA PHE A 383 7.17 20.07 4.69
C PHE A 383 7.98 21.35 4.46
N GLU A 384 8.75 21.41 3.38
CA GLU A 384 9.62 22.53 3.03
C GLU A 384 8.91 23.65 2.27
N ARG A 385 7.73 23.39 1.67
CA ARG A 385 6.97 24.34 0.86
C ARG A 385 6.79 25.72 1.49
N ASP A 386 6.56 25.77 2.81
CA ASP A 386 6.25 27.00 3.54
C ASP A 386 7.47 27.60 4.27
N LYS A 387 8.66 27.01 4.09
CA LYS A 387 9.88 27.46 4.77
C LYS A 387 10.62 28.54 4.00
N SER A 388 11.22 29.48 4.73
CA SER A 388 12.09 30.50 4.14
C SER A 388 13.36 29.85 3.59
N PRO A 389 13.86 30.27 2.40
CA PRO A 389 15.16 29.82 1.87
C PRO A 389 16.36 30.07 2.79
N GLU A 390 16.21 30.95 3.78
CA GLU A 390 17.27 31.33 4.74
C GLU A 390 17.36 30.37 5.93
N GLU A 391 16.38 29.47 6.13
CA GLU A 391 16.49 28.42 7.14
C GLU A 391 17.41 27.33 6.61
N ASP A 392 18.61 27.23 7.17
CA ASP A 392 19.61 26.21 6.83
C ASP A 392 19.04 24.82 7.17
N LEU A 393 18.39 24.21 6.18
CA LEU A 393 17.79 22.89 6.31
C LEU A 393 18.93 21.88 6.35
N ARG A 394 19.43 21.62 7.57
CA ARG A 394 20.13 20.35 7.86
C ARG A 394 19.29 19.22 7.27
N ASP A 395 19.96 18.17 6.83
CA ASP A 395 19.37 17.03 6.12
C ASP A 395 18.13 16.43 6.82
N MET A 396 16.96 17.03 6.59
CA MET A 396 15.70 16.65 7.22
C MET A 396 15.27 15.25 6.78
N LYS A 397 15.73 14.84 5.59
CA LYS A 397 15.46 13.53 5.03
C LYS A 397 16.09 12.41 5.88
N SER A 398 17.34 12.56 6.32
CA SER A 398 17.94 11.57 7.22
C SER A 398 17.30 11.57 8.61
N ILE A 399 16.96 12.75 9.14
CA ILE A 399 16.22 12.85 10.43
C ILE A 399 14.87 12.15 10.34
N PHE A 400 14.14 12.40 9.25
CA PHE A 400 12.84 11.78 8.99
C PHE A 400 12.99 10.26 8.92
N GLN A 401 13.96 9.72 8.17
CA GLN A 401 14.15 8.28 8.05
C GLN A 401 14.40 7.58 9.39
N VAL A 402 15.09 8.23 10.33
CA VAL A 402 15.32 7.69 11.67
C VAL A 402 14.05 7.78 12.53
N GLU A 403 13.49 8.97 12.70
CA GLU A 403 12.36 9.18 13.63
C GLU A 403 11.04 8.61 13.10
N TRP A 404 10.88 8.48 11.78
CA TRP A 404 9.67 7.96 11.16
C TRP A 404 9.42 6.48 11.50
N LYS A 405 10.47 5.67 11.56
CA LYS A 405 10.36 4.23 11.84
C LYS A 405 9.65 3.94 13.16
N ASP A 406 9.89 4.77 14.18
CA ASP A 406 9.33 4.61 15.52
C ASP A 406 7.85 5.05 15.62
N VAL A 407 7.38 5.91 14.70
CA VAL A 407 6.13 6.66 14.86
C VAL A 407 5.17 6.56 13.68
N GLN A 408 5.59 5.94 12.56
CA GLN A 408 4.77 5.80 11.36
C GLN A 408 3.44 5.09 11.63
N TRP A 409 3.49 4.09 12.50
CA TRP A 409 2.34 3.32 12.94
C TRP A 409 1.30 4.16 13.69
N GLU A 410 1.73 5.19 14.43
CA GLU A 410 0.85 6.00 15.27
C GLU A 410 0.36 7.29 14.57
N ILE A 411 0.62 7.45 13.26
CA ILE A 411 0.36 8.68 12.49
C ILE A 411 -1.04 9.26 12.71
N TRP A 412 -2.07 8.40 12.73
CA TRP A 412 -3.47 8.80 12.87
C TRP A 412 -3.77 9.50 14.20
N TRP A 413 -2.97 9.26 15.23
CA TRP A 413 -3.21 9.77 16.58
C TRP A 413 -2.35 10.98 16.92
N TRP A 414 -1.11 11.05 16.42
CA TRP A 414 -0.26 12.22 16.67
C TRP A 414 -0.41 13.31 15.60
N ALA A 415 -0.60 12.94 14.33
CA ALA A 415 -0.92 13.88 13.25
C ALA A 415 -2.45 13.94 13.10
N ASN A 416 -3.10 14.66 14.01
CA ASN A 416 -4.55 14.87 13.93
C ASN A 416 -4.92 15.97 12.92
N ASN A 417 -3.98 16.83 12.56
CA ASN A 417 -4.10 17.85 11.53
C ASN A 417 -2.71 18.24 11.01
N ASP A 418 -2.68 19.03 9.93
CA ASP A 418 -1.44 19.43 9.26
C ASP A 418 -0.48 20.18 10.19
N ASP A 419 -0.98 21.13 10.98
CA ASP A 419 -0.19 21.91 11.93
C ASP A 419 0.54 21.02 12.94
N LYS A 420 -0.17 20.04 13.52
CA LYS A 420 0.44 19.09 14.47
C LYS A 420 1.49 18.22 13.80
N ALA A 421 1.27 17.82 12.55
CA ALA A 421 2.23 17.04 11.78
C ALA A 421 3.53 17.84 11.58
N ARG A 422 3.41 19.08 11.09
CA ARG A 422 4.52 20.03 10.91
C ARG A 422 5.25 20.29 12.22
N MET A 423 4.52 20.56 13.30
CA MET A 423 5.12 20.79 14.62
C MET A 423 5.91 19.57 15.12
N LYS A 424 5.45 18.33 14.89
CA LYS A 424 6.20 17.12 15.30
C LYS A 424 7.50 16.99 14.49
N MET A 425 7.42 17.16 13.17
CA MET A 425 8.61 17.13 12.28
C MET A 425 9.62 18.23 12.63
N THR A 426 9.18 19.45 12.93
CA THR A 426 10.06 20.53 13.41
C THR A 426 10.73 20.19 14.75
N ARG A 427 10.05 19.47 15.65
CA ARG A 427 10.67 19.02 16.91
C ARG A 427 11.74 17.95 16.70
N TRP A 428 11.56 17.04 15.74
CA TRP A 428 12.61 16.08 15.37
C TRP A 428 13.88 16.80 14.94
N PHE A 429 13.73 17.84 14.10
CA PHE A 429 14.82 18.70 13.69
C PHE A 429 15.54 19.38 14.88
N GLN A 430 14.78 19.93 15.83
CA GLN A 430 15.34 20.62 17.00
C GLN A 430 16.11 19.70 17.95
N ARG A 431 15.72 18.42 18.08
CA ARG A 431 16.38 17.46 18.99
C ARG A 431 17.81 17.14 18.58
N ILE A 432 18.08 17.07 17.28
CA ILE A 432 19.41 16.76 16.74
C ILE A 432 20.30 18.02 16.72
N GLY A 433 19.68 19.20 16.91
CA GLY A 433 20.32 20.51 17.00
C GLY A 433 21.14 20.77 18.27
N LEU A 434 20.90 20.00 19.33
CA LEU A 434 21.55 20.18 20.62
C LEU A 434 22.70 19.17 20.76
N PRO A 435 23.92 19.61 21.13
CA PRO A 435 24.95 18.65 21.54
C PRO A 435 24.40 17.82 22.72
N ARG A 436 24.45 16.49 22.56
CA ARG A 436 23.97 15.53 23.57
C ARG A 436 24.71 15.67 24.90
#